data_AF-A0A973BDF8-F1
#
_entry.id   AF-A0A973BDF8-F1
#
_cell.length_a   1.000
_cell.length_b   1.000
_cell.length_c   1.000
_cell.angle_alpha   90.00
_cell.angle_beta   90.00
_cell.angle_gamma   90.00
#
_symmetry.space_group_name_H-M   'P 1'
#
loop_
_entity.id
_entity.type
_entity.pdbx_description
1 polymer ?
#
loop_
_entity_poly.entity_id
_entity_poly.type
_entity_poly.pdbx_seq_one_letter_code
_entity_poly.pdbx_strand_id
1 'polypeptide(L)'
;MKVKKVIEMSEKELSDFAQNIADNLNTKNIAIALQINEALNGCFTVNECAEFLKIKPQTVRDRIQNNVISVALKGVTPYSIPKIQFMDQILQNMNLINK
;
A
#
# COMPACT_ATOMS: atom_id res chain seq x y z
N MET A 1 38.57 -23.85 -18.47
CA MET A 1 37.12 -24.03 -18.74
C MET A 1 36.43 -24.17 -17.38
N LYS A 2 35.64 -23.18 -16.92
CA LYS A 2 34.95 -23.25 -15.61
C LYS A 2 33.62 -23.96 -15.79
N VAL A 3 33.52 -25.22 -15.37
CA VAL A 3 32.27 -25.99 -15.40
C VAL A 3 31.35 -25.41 -14.33
N LYS A 4 30.21 -24.84 -14.75
CA LYS A 4 29.14 -24.41 -13.83
C LYS A 4 28.62 -25.66 -13.11
N LYS A 5 28.64 -25.64 -11.78
CA LYS A 5 28.07 -26.69 -10.93
C LYS A 5 26.57 -26.76 -11.22
N VAL A 6 26.11 -27.84 -11.84
CA VAL A 6 24.69 -28.14 -11.99
C VAL A 6 24.18 -28.49 -10.59
N ILE A 7 23.16 -27.78 -10.12
CA ILE A 7 22.51 -28.09 -8.85
C ILE A 7 21.58 -29.26 -9.15
N GLU A 8 21.99 -30.47 -8.80
CA GLU A 8 21.09 -31.64 -8.80
C GLU A 8 20.20 -31.53 -7.56
N MET A 9 18.98 -31.03 -7.75
CA MET A 9 17.92 -31.10 -6.75
C MET A 9 17.06 -32.33 -7.05
N SER A 10 16.70 -33.09 -6.02
CA SER A 10 15.75 -34.19 -6.16
C SER A 10 14.36 -33.67 -6.55
N GLU A 11 13.53 -34.51 -7.18
CA GLU A 11 12.15 -34.14 -7.54
C GLU A 11 11.34 -33.65 -6.33
N LYS A 12 11.61 -34.21 -5.15
CA LYS A 12 10.99 -33.78 -3.89
C LYS A 12 11.41 -32.37 -3.49
N GLU A 13 12.70 -32.04 -3.57
CA GLU A 13 13.19 -30.69 -3.24
C GLU A 13 12.69 -29.63 -4.22
N LEU A 14 12.53 -29.98 -5.50
CA LEU A 14 11.93 -29.09 -6.49
C LEU A 14 10.45 -28.84 -6.20
N SER A 15 9.71 -29.89 -5.82
CA SER A 15 8.30 -29.78 -5.42
C SER A 15 8.13 -28.93 -4.15
N ASP A 16 8.94 -29.16 -3.13
CA ASP A 16 8.90 -28.41 -1.87
C ASP A 16 9.27 -26.94 -2.10
N PHE A 17 10.24 -26.67 -2.98
CA PHE A 17 10.61 -25.31 -3.38
C PHE A 17 9.49 -24.60 -4.15
N ALA A 18 8.86 -25.29 -5.11
CA ALA A 18 7.74 -24.74 -5.88
C ALA A 18 6.53 -24.43 -4.98
N GLN A 19 6.22 -25.31 -4.04
CA GLN A 19 5.15 -25.11 -3.06
C GLN A 19 5.43 -23.89 -2.18
N ASN A 20 6.67 -23.76 -1.68
CA ASN A 20 7.08 -22.62 -0.87
C ASN A 20 6.98 -21.28 -1.64
N ILE A 21 7.34 -21.27 -2.93
CA ILE A 21 7.15 -20.09 -3.79
C ILE A 21 5.65 -19.77 -3.94
N ALA A 22 4.82 -20.77 -4.22
CA ALA A 22 3.38 -20.58 -4.39
C ALA A 22 2.70 -20.05 -3.12
N ASP A 23 3.05 -20.60 -1.96
CA ASP A 23 2.52 -20.19 -0.66
C ASP A 23 2.96 -18.76 -0.32
N ASN A 24 4.21 -18.40 -0.59
CA ASN A 24 4.70 -17.03 -0.42
C ASN A 24 4.02 -16.04 -1.37
N LEU A 25 3.80 -16.42 -2.64
CA LEU A 25 3.08 -15.59 -3.61
C LEU A 25 1.62 -15.35 -3.17
N ASN A 26 0.93 -16.41 -2.75
CA ASN A 26 -0.45 -16.33 -2.30
C ASN A 26 -0.58 -15.46 -1.04
N THR A 27 0.32 -15.65 -0.07
CA THR A 27 0.32 -14.88 1.18
C THR A 27 0.62 -13.40 0.94
N LYS A 28 1.56 -13.07 0.04
CA LYS A 28 1.84 -11.68 -0.35
C LYS A 28 0.64 -11.02 -1.02
N ASN A 29 -0.03 -11.72 -1.93
CA ASN A 29 -1.20 -11.18 -2.64
C ASN A 29 -2.36 -10.90 -1.68
N ILE A 30 -2.59 -11.77 -0.69
CA ILE A 30 -3.61 -11.55 0.35
C ILE A 30 -3.26 -10.34 1.22
N ALA A 31 -1.99 -10.21 1.64
CA ALA A 31 -1.56 -9.06 2.44
C ALA A 31 -1.73 -7.73 1.69
N ILE A 32 -1.41 -7.70 0.39
CA ILE A 32 -1.63 -6.53 -0.47
C ILE A 32 -3.13 -6.19 -0.56
N ALA A 33 -3.97 -7.19 -0.80
CA ALA A 33 -5.42 -6.99 -0.89
C ALA A 33 -6.02 -6.42 0.40
N LEU A 34 -5.55 -6.87 1.57
CA LEU A 34 -5.96 -6.34 2.87
C LEU A 34 -5.55 -4.88 3.03
N GLN A 35 -4.32 -4.52 2.67
CA GLN A 35 -3.84 -3.13 2.75
C GLN A 35 -4.62 -2.19 1.82
N ILE A 36 -4.98 -2.65 0.61
CA ILE A 36 -5.85 -1.89 -0.30
C ILE A 36 -7.23 -1.72 0.32
N ASN A 37 -7.81 -2.77 0.91
CA ASN A 37 -9.13 -2.70 1.54
C ASN A 37 -9.15 -1.76 2.76
N GLU A 38 -8.09 -1.73 3.56
CA GLU A 38 -7.92 -0.76 4.64
C GLU A 38 -7.79 0.68 4.11
N ALA A 39 -7.12 0.88 2.97
CA ALA A 39 -7.04 2.19 2.33
C ALA A 39 -8.38 2.64 1.71
N LEU A 40 -9.21 1.72 1.21
CA LEU A 40 -10.54 2.02 0.70
C LEU A 40 -11.51 2.45 1.80
N ASN A 41 -11.44 1.80 2.96
CA ASN A 41 -12.37 2.05 4.08
C ASN A 41 -11.83 3.05 5.12
N GLY A 42 -10.55 3.39 5.04
CA GLY A 42 -9.89 4.28 5.99
C GLY A 42 -10.06 5.76 5.66
N CYS A 43 -10.09 6.57 6.71
CA CYS A 43 -9.97 8.03 6.61
C CYS A 43 -8.74 8.49 7.41
N PHE A 44 -8.11 9.56 6.95
CA PHE A 44 -7.14 10.34 7.72
C PHE A 44 -7.86 11.50 8.42
N THR A 45 -7.37 11.84 9.60
CA THR A 45 -7.51 13.19 10.16
C THR A 45 -6.59 14.16 9.44
N VAL A 46 -6.78 15.46 9.66
CA VAL A 46 -5.90 16.50 9.09
C VAL A 46 -4.42 16.29 9.47
N ASN A 47 -4.16 15.84 10.71
CA ASN A 47 -2.78 15.62 11.17
C ASN A 47 -2.16 14.38 10.52
N GLU A 48 -2.88 13.26 10.45
CA GLU A 48 -2.37 12.04 9.80
C GLU A 48 -2.14 12.27 8.29
N CYS A 49 -3.02 13.03 7.64
CA CYS A 49 -2.82 13.41 6.23
C CYS A 49 -1.58 14.29 6.06
N ALA A 50 -1.32 15.20 7.00
CA ALA A 50 -0.13 16.05 6.99
C ALA A 50 1.16 15.22 7.14
N GLU A 51 1.16 14.24 8.03
CA GLU A 51 2.28 13.30 8.21
C GLU A 51 2.51 12.45 6.96
N PHE A 52 1.44 11.89 6.39
CA PHE A 52 1.50 11.08 5.17
C PHE A 52 2.09 11.87 3.99
N LEU A 53 1.63 13.11 3.78
CA LEU A 53 2.09 13.98 2.70
C LEU A 53 3.39 14.73 3.05
N LYS A 54 3.91 14.61 4.27
CA LYS A 54 5.07 15.35 4.80
C LYS A 54 4.93 16.87 4.65
N ILE A 55 3.75 17.40 4.93
CA ILE A 55 3.44 18.84 4.89
C ILE A 55 2.91 19.34 6.24
N LYS A 56 2.75 20.66 6.40
CA LYS A 56 2.16 21.22 7.63
C LYS A 56 0.64 20.95 7.66
N PRO A 57 0.04 20.67 8.82
CA PRO A 57 -1.41 20.52 8.95
C PRO A 57 -2.22 21.71 8.43
N GLN A 58 -1.67 22.92 8.54
CA GLN A 58 -2.31 24.12 7.99
C GLN A 58 -2.45 24.03 6.47
N THR A 59 -1.40 23.58 5.78
CA THR A 59 -1.44 23.38 4.32
C THR A 59 -2.47 22.34 3.90
N VAL A 60 -2.72 21.32 4.73
CA VAL A 60 -3.81 20.36 4.48
C VAL A 60 -5.16 21.07 4.57
N ARG A 61 -5.40 21.90 5.60
CA ARG A 61 -6.64 22.70 5.72
C ARG A 61 -6.84 23.63 4.54
N ASP A 62 -5.78 24.33 4.12
CA ASP A 62 -5.84 25.23 2.98
C ASP A 62 -6.17 24.46 1.68
N ARG A 63 -5.59 23.26 1.49
CA ARG A 63 -5.91 22.39 0.35
C ARG A 63 -7.34 21.85 0.38
N ILE A 64 -7.89 21.59 1.56
CA ILE A 64 -9.31 21.22 1.73
C ILE A 64 -10.19 22.40 1.31
N GLN A 65 -9.91 23.61 1.81
CA GLN A 65 -10.67 24.82 1.47
C GLN A 65 -10.62 25.16 -0.03
N ASN A 66 -9.48 24.90 -0.68
CA ASN A 66 -9.30 25.09 -2.11
C ASN A 66 -9.80 23.90 -2.96
N ASN A 67 -10.52 22.93 -2.37
CA ASN A 67 -11.02 21.73 -3.04
C ASN A 67 -9.95 20.85 -3.72
N VAL A 68 -8.70 20.95 -3.29
CA VAL A 68 -7.59 20.08 -3.75
C VAL A 68 -7.62 18.74 -3.02
N ILE A 69 -8.06 18.73 -1.75
CA ILE A 69 -8.26 17.50 -0.96
C ILE A 69 -9.74 17.36 -0.65
N SER A 70 -10.31 16.22 -0.99
CA SER A 70 -11.70 15.89 -0.71
C SER A 70 -11.86 15.39 0.73
N VAL A 71 -12.97 15.77 1.35
CA VAL A 71 -13.30 15.45 2.74
C VAL A 71 -14.72 14.92 2.84
N ALA A 72 -14.92 13.91 3.69
CA ALA A 72 -16.22 13.50 4.16
C ALA A 72 -16.52 14.24 5.48
N LEU A 73 -17.68 14.90 5.55
CA LEU A 73 -18.18 15.48 6.79
C LEU A 73 -18.91 14.39 7.57
N LYS A 74 -18.31 13.90 8.67
CA LYS A 74 -18.99 13.00 9.59
C LYS A 74 -19.47 13.77 10.82
N GLY A 75 -20.76 14.08 10.84
CA GLY A 75 -21.48 14.51 12.04
C GLY A 75 -21.17 15.93 12.52
N VAL A 76 -20.01 16.15 13.17
CA VAL A 76 -19.80 17.36 13.99
C VAL A 76 -18.34 17.87 14.06
N THR A 77 -17.28 17.09 13.81
CA THR A 77 -15.84 17.51 13.74
C THR A 77 -14.93 16.27 13.60
N PRO A 78 -13.61 16.39 13.29
CA PRO A 78 -12.97 17.19 12.25
C PRO A 78 -13.02 16.48 10.88
N TYR A 79 -12.56 17.13 9.82
CA TYR A 79 -12.51 16.58 8.46
C TYR A 79 -12.01 15.13 8.42
N SER A 80 -12.83 14.22 7.91
CA SER A 80 -12.41 12.87 7.58
C SER A 80 -11.97 12.87 6.13
N ILE A 81 -10.67 12.70 5.89
CA ILE A 81 -10.04 12.74 4.57
C ILE A 81 -9.95 11.30 4.07
N PRO A 82 -10.76 10.86 3.09
CA PRO A 82 -10.73 9.47 2.62
C PRO A 82 -9.34 9.10 2.10
N LYS A 83 -8.75 7.99 2.57
CA LYS A 83 -7.41 7.57 2.13
C LYS A 83 -7.38 7.19 0.65
N ILE A 84 -8.52 6.72 0.12
CA ILE A 84 -8.71 6.34 -1.28
C ILE A 84 -8.29 7.42 -2.28
N GLN A 85 -8.39 8.71 -1.94
CA GLN A 85 -7.97 9.78 -2.86
C GLN A 85 -6.45 9.84 -3.08
N PHE A 86 -5.67 9.17 -2.22
CA PHE A 86 -4.22 9.06 -2.33
C PHE A 86 -3.78 7.66 -2.81
N MET A 87 -4.68 6.88 -3.41
CA MET A 87 -4.42 5.48 -3.77
C MET A 87 -3.15 5.31 -4.62
N ASP A 88 -2.91 6.19 -5.59
CA ASP A 88 -1.70 6.12 -6.42
C ASP A 88 -0.40 6.23 -5.60
N GLN A 89 -0.38 7.12 -4.59
CA GLN A 89 0.77 7.29 -3.71
C GLN A 89 0.92 6.11 -2.75
N ILE A 90 -0.20 5.55 -2.28
CA ILE A 90 -0.22 4.35 -1.43
C ILE A 90 0.34 3.16 -2.20
N LEU A 91 -0.15 2.93 -3.42
CA LEU A 91 0.30 1.84 -4.29
C LEU A 91 1.77 2.00 -4.71
N GLN A 92 2.25 3.23 -4.94
CA GLN A 92 3.67 3.53 -5.17
C GLN A 92 4.52 3.20 -3.93
N ASN A 93 4.10 3.59 -2.73
CA ASN A 93 4.82 3.26 -1.49
C ASN A 93 4.86 1.75 -1.23
N MET A 94 3.87 1.00 -1.72
CA MET A 94 3.84 -0.47 -1.67
C MET A 94 4.64 -1.13 -2.80
N ASN A 95 5.29 -0.37 -3.69
CA ASN A 95 5.98 -0.84 -4.89
C ASN A 95 5.09 -1.68 -5.84
N LEU A 96 3.77 -1.42 -5.85
CA LEU A 96 2.81 -2.16 -6.67
C LEU A 96 2.66 -1.59 -8.08
N ILE A 97 3.15 -0.37 -8.29
CA ILE A 97 3.19 0.30 -9.59
C ILE A 97 4.54 1.00 -9.72
N ASN A 98 5.29 0.64 -10.75
CA ASN A 98 6.48 1.35 -11.17
C ASN A 98 6.05 2.46 -12.15
N LYS A 99 6.60 3.66 -11.95
CA LYS A 99 6.45 4.78 -12.89
C LYS A 99 7.46 4.68 -14.02
#